data_AF-A0A538H405-F1
#
_entry.id   AF-A0A538H405-F1
#
_cell.length_a   1.000
_cell.length_b   1.000
_cell.length_c   1.000
_cell.angle_alpha   90.00
_cell.angle_beta   90.00
_cell.angle_gamma   90.00
#
_symmetry.space_group_name_H-M   'P 1'
#
loop_
_entity.id
_entity.type
_entity.pdbx_description
1 polymer ?
#
loop_
_entity_poly.entity_id
_entity_poly.type
_entity_poly.pdbx_seq_one_letter_code
_entity_poly.pdbx_strand_id
1 'polypeptide(L)'
;MASLDDIWLPLVDEPIGGIVARLEAEDPELQRRVGSPRRLLAFRTFAYIRIGIVLGQLLFEDEIEPYDGSDAWVETLLANPAHRRALVSELDTTAEEIAADPRYADDEPLGPDEGARRRFREFARKKLGRT
;
A
#
# COMPACT_ATOMS: atom_id res chain seq x y z
N MET A 1 -16.73 -10.75 -12.72
CA MET A 1 -16.58 -10.81 -11.25
C MET A 1 -15.40 -9.91 -10.95
N ALA A 2 -15.61 -8.80 -10.25
CA ALA A 2 -14.51 -7.95 -9.80
C ALA A 2 -13.60 -8.81 -8.92
N SER A 3 -12.33 -8.90 -9.28
CA SER A 3 -11.31 -9.55 -8.46
C SER A 3 -11.20 -8.77 -7.14
N LEU A 4 -10.72 -9.41 -6.07
CA LEU A 4 -10.51 -8.69 -4.80
C LEU A 4 -9.55 -7.50 -4.97
N ASP A 5 -8.67 -7.56 -5.97
CA ASP A 5 -7.77 -6.49 -6.37
C ASP A 5 -8.51 -5.26 -6.95
N ASP A 6 -9.68 -5.45 -7.58
CA ASP A 6 -10.52 -4.36 -8.12
C ASP A 6 -11.31 -3.60 -7.04
N ILE A 7 -11.35 -4.11 -5.80
CA ILE A 7 -12.11 -3.52 -4.70
C ILE A 7 -11.27 -2.52 -3.88
N TRP A 8 -9.94 -2.63 -3.97
CA TRP A 8 -9.03 -1.70 -3.31
C TRP A 8 -8.70 -0.56 -4.26
N LEU A 9 -9.43 0.56 -4.13
CA LEU A 9 -8.95 1.81 -4.70
C LEU A 9 -7.56 2.11 -4.12
N PRO A 10 -6.55 2.39 -4.96
CA PRO A 10 -5.23 2.76 -4.44
C PRO A 10 -5.41 4.00 -3.54
N LEU A 11 -4.84 3.97 -2.33
CA LEU A 11 -4.99 5.08 -1.39
C LEU A 11 -4.29 6.35 -1.89
N VAL A 12 -3.39 6.21 -2.86
CA VAL A 12 -2.66 7.28 -3.52
C VAL A 12 -2.60 7.00 -5.03
N ASP A 13 -2.79 8.06 -5.82
CA ASP A 13 -2.76 8.00 -7.27
C ASP A 13 -1.37 7.58 -7.82
N GLU A 14 -1.35 7.18 -9.08
CA GLU A 14 -0.11 6.95 -9.81
C GLU A 14 0.71 8.25 -9.92
N PRO A 15 2.06 8.16 -10.01
CA PRO A 15 2.87 6.94 -10.16
C PRO A 15 3.29 6.28 -8.81
N ILE A 16 3.03 6.91 -7.67
CA ILE A 16 3.56 6.47 -6.38
C ILE A 16 2.91 5.15 -5.94
N GLY A 17 1.59 5.04 -6.15
CA GLY A 17 0.83 3.83 -5.86
C GLY A 17 1.43 2.58 -6.51
N GLY A 18 1.71 2.64 -7.82
CA GLY A 18 2.29 1.55 -8.59
C GLY A 18 3.73 1.19 -8.18
N ILE A 19 4.56 2.18 -7.84
CA ILE A 19 5.93 1.95 -7.37
C ILE A 19 5.92 1.16 -6.06
N VAL A 20 5.15 1.61 -5.08
CA VAL A 20 5.08 0.94 -3.76
C VAL A 20 4.53 -0.47 -3.92
N ALA A 21 3.48 -0.67 -4.71
CA ALA A 21 2.91 -2.00 -4.95
C ALA A 21 3.93 -2.96 -5.61
N ARG A 22 4.70 -2.46 -6.59
CA ARG A 22 5.75 -3.25 -7.26
C ARG A 22 6.86 -3.65 -6.27
N LEU A 23 7.37 -2.70 -5.49
CA LEU A 23 8.43 -2.97 -4.51
C LEU A 23 7.95 -3.87 -3.36
N GLU A 24 6.70 -3.70 -2.88
CA GLU A 24 6.06 -4.58 -1.89
C GLU A 24 5.92 -6.02 -2.42
N ALA A 25 5.58 -6.20 -3.70
CA ALA A 25 5.43 -7.52 -4.31
C ALA A 25 6.77 -8.26 -4.49
N GLU A 26 7.87 -7.52 -4.62
CA GLU A 26 9.22 -8.08 -4.79
C GLU A 26 9.89 -8.49 -3.48
N ASP A 27 9.36 -8.06 -2.32
CA ASP A 27 9.92 -8.38 -0.99
C ASP A 27 8.92 -9.19 -0.11
N PRO A 28 9.05 -10.53 -0.10
CA PRO A 28 8.24 -11.39 0.78
C PRO A 28 8.47 -11.18 2.28
N GLU A 29 9.63 -10.66 2.71
CA GLU A 29 9.90 -10.41 4.12
C GLU A 29 9.20 -9.12 4.59
N LEU A 30 9.15 -8.10 3.75
CA LEU A 30 8.33 -6.91 3.99
C LEU A 30 6.86 -7.32 4.18
N GLN A 31 6.30 -8.14 3.28
CA GLN A 31 4.92 -8.63 3.41
C GLN A 31 4.68 -9.40 4.71
N ARG A 32 5.66 -10.18 5.19
CA ARG A 32 5.56 -10.86 6.50
C ARG A 32 5.52 -9.86 7.65
N ARG A 33 6.37 -8.84 7.65
CA ARG A 33 6.45 -7.80 8.71
C ARG A 33 5.11 -7.05 8.87
N VAL A 34 4.46 -6.72 7.75
CA VAL A 34 3.20 -5.96 7.74
C VAL A 34 1.96 -6.82 7.45
N GLY A 35 2.07 -8.15 7.58
CA GLY A 35 1.07 -9.10 7.08
C GLY A 35 -0.30 -9.07 7.75
N SER A 36 -0.44 -8.38 8.89
CA SER A 36 -1.75 -8.17 9.51
C SER A 36 -2.49 -7.02 8.82
N PRO A 37 -3.82 -7.07 8.63
CA PRO A 37 -4.48 -6.06 7.79
C PRO A 37 -4.36 -4.63 8.35
N ARG A 38 -4.29 -4.49 9.68
CA ARG A 38 -4.08 -3.19 10.34
C ARG A 38 -2.67 -2.64 10.06
N ARG A 39 -1.65 -3.49 10.12
CA ARG A 39 -0.26 -3.14 9.78
C ARG A 39 -0.12 -2.83 8.31
N LEU A 40 -0.73 -3.61 7.43
CA LEU A 40 -0.72 -3.38 6.00
C LEU A 40 -1.33 -2.03 5.63
N LEU A 41 -2.48 -1.68 6.22
CA LEU A 41 -3.12 -0.38 6.00
C LEU A 41 -2.26 0.78 6.49
N ALA A 42 -1.69 0.66 7.69
CA ALA A 42 -0.80 1.68 8.25
C ALA A 42 0.46 1.83 7.39
N PHE A 43 1.10 0.71 7.04
CA PHE A 43 2.27 0.66 6.18
C PHE A 43 2.01 1.37 4.86
N ARG A 44 0.97 1.00 4.11
CA ARG A 44 0.66 1.64 2.81
C ARG A 44 0.45 3.15 2.97
N THR A 45 -0.29 3.57 3.99
CA THR A 45 -0.54 5.00 4.27
C THR A 45 0.76 5.78 4.44
N PHE A 46 1.69 5.28 5.26
CA PHE A 46 2.97 5.97 5.47
C PHE A 46 3.94 5.80 4.30
N ALA A 47 3.99 4.63 3.68
CA ALA A 47 4.85 4.32 2.56
C ALA A 47 4.60 5.28 1.39
N TYR A 48 3.33 5.55 1.04
CA TYR A 48 3.05 6.48 -0.05
C TYR A 48 3.58 7.90 0.21
N ILE A 49 3.45 8.39 1.44
CA ILE A 49 3.93 9.72 1.82
C ILE A 49 5.47 9.75 1.79
N ARG A 50 6.12 8.78 2.43
CA ARG A 50 7.58 8.73 2.58
C ARG A 50 8.27 8.52 1.24
N ILE A 51 7.72 7.67 0.38
CA ILE A 51 8.24 7.47 -0.98
C ILE A 51 8.07 8.74 -1.82
N GLY A 52 6.95 9.46 -1.70
CA GLY A 52 6.79 10.76 -2.36
C GLY A 52 7.87 11.77 -1.92
N ILE A 53 8.21 11.79 -0.64
CA ILE A 53 9.28 12.65 -0.10
C ILE A 53 10.65 12.24 -0.68
N VAL A 54 11.00 10.96 -0.65
CA VAL A 54 12.29 10.48 -1.19
C VAL A 54 12.38 10.77 -2.70
N LEU A 55 11.32 10.51 -3.47
CA LEU A 55 11.29 10.84 -4.89
C LEU A 55 11.51 12.34 -5.13
N GLY A 56 10.87 13.21 -4.34
CA GLY A 56 11.07 14.66 -4.42
C GLY A 56 12.51 15.10 -4.09
N GLN A 57 13.14 14.47 -3.10
CA GLN A 57 14.54 14.72 -2.76
C GLN A 57 15.48 14.30 -3.89
N LEU A 58 15.31 13.08 -4.41
CA LEU A 58 16.13 12.56 -5.50
C LEU A 58 15.98 13.39 -6.78
N LEU A 59 14.76 13.86 -7.08
CA LEU A 59 14.51 14.78 -8.20
C LEU A 59 15.29 16.09 -8.07
N PHE A 60 15.37 16.63 -6.84
CA PHE A 60 16.09 17.85 -6.57
C PHE A 60 17.61 17.67 -6.66
N GLU A 61 18.11 16.50 -6.23
CA GLU A 61 19.54 16.20 -6.19
C GLU A 61 20.14 15.92 -7.57
N ASP A 62 19.44 15.17 -8.42
CA ASP A 62 19.98 14.66 -9.70
C ASP A 62 19.62 15.54 -10.93
N GLU A 63 19.04 16.73 -10.72
CA GLU A 63 18.64 17.73 -11.75
C GLU A 63 18.22 17.10 -13.09
N ILE A 64 17.21 16.21 -13.06
CA ILE A 64 16.70 15.58 -14.28
C ILE A 64 16.11 16.67 -15.19
N GLU A 65 16.44 16.63 -16.48
CA GLU A 65 15.93 17.56 -17.49
C GLU A 65 14.39 17.68 -17.45
N PRO A 66 13.86 18.87 -17.75
CA PRO A 66 12.67 19.41 -17.12
C PRO A 66 11.47 18.48 -17.29
N TYR A 67 10.90 18.12 -16.14
CA TYR A 67 9.56 17.58 -15.97
C TYR A 67 8.61 18.16 -17.03
N ASP A 68 8.27 17.36 -18.03
CA ASP A 68 7.34 17.73 -19.11
C ASP A 68 5.87 17.47 -18.73
N GLY A 69 5.62 17.11 -17.47
CA GLY A 69 4.31 16.72 -16.97
C GLY A 69 3.91 15.28 -17.30
N SER A 70 4.80 14.48 -17.91
CA SER A 70 4.55 13.06 -18.16
C SER A 70 4.99 12.20 -16.98
N ASP A 71 4.33 11.06 -16.76
CA ASP A 71 4.71 10.09 -15.72
C ASP A 71 6.09 9.42 -15.98
N ALA A 72 6.74 9.71 -17.12
CA ALA A 72 8.01 9.11 -17.53
C ALA A 72 9.23 9.59 -16.71
N TRP A 73 9.08 10.67 -15.92
CA TRP A 73 10.15 11.15 -15.04
C TRP A 73 10.52 10.11 -13.98
N VAL A 74 9.56 9.32 -13.49
CA VAL A 74 9.80 8.27 -12.49
C VAL A 74 10.69 7.18 -13.08
N GLU A 75 10.35 6.68 -14.26
CA GLU A 75 11.14 5.61 -14.90
C GLU A 75 12.56 6.10 -15.21
N THR A 76 12.71 7.37 -15.59
CA THR A 76 14.02 8.02 -15.79
C THR A 76 14.80 8.10 -14.48
N LEU A 77 14.16 8.56 -13.40
CA LEU A 77 14.77 8.64 -12.07
C LEU A 77 15.18 7.25 -11.55
N LEU A 78 14.32 6.24 -11.73
CA LEU A 78 14.56 4.88 -11.24
C LEU A 78 15.50 4.04 -12.12
N ALA A 79 15.92 4.55 -13.28
CA ALA A 79 17.00 3.96 -14.07
C ALA A 79 18.33 3.95 -13.30
N ASN A 80 18.52 4.86 -12.35
CA ASN A 80 19.65 4.83 -11.41
C ASN A 80 19.41 3.78 -10.31
N PRO A 81 20.22 2.71 -10.22
CA PRO A 81 20.06 1.68 -9.18
C PRO A 81 20.20 2.21 -7.75
N ALA A 82 20.90 3.33 -7.54
CA ALA A 82 21.01 3.97 -6.23
C ALA A 82 19.66 4.52 -5.75
N HIS A 83 18.87 5.11 -6.64
CA HIS A 83 17.53 5.62 -6.33
C HIS A 83 16.58 4.50 -5.97
N ARG A 84 16.61 3.41 -6.75
CA ARG A 84 15.83 2.22 -6.42
C ARG A 84 16.18 1.67 -5.04
N ARG A 85 17.47 1.63 -4.67
CA ARG A 85 17.92 1.20 -3.34
C ARG A 85 17.43 2.15 -2.24
N ALA A 86 17.42 3.46 -2.48
CA ALA A 86 16.88 4.44 -1.53
C ALA A 86 15.39 4.18 -1.25
N LEU A 87 14.60 3.92 -2.29
CA LEU A 87 13.18 3.58 -2.11
C LEU A 87 12.97 2.28 -1.33
N VAL A 88 13.74 1.22 -1.65
CA VAL A 88 13.66 -0.05 -0.91
C VAL A 88 14.02 0.15 0.55
N SER A 89 15.11 0.86 0.84
CA SER A 89 15.54 1.16 2.20
C SER A 89 14.46 1.93 2.98
N GLU A 90 13.76 2.85 2.32
CA GLU A 90 12.69 3.63 2.94
C GLU A 90 11.46 2.76 3.25
N LEU A 91 11.10 1.84 2.36
CA LEU A 91 10.03 0.87 2.59
C LEU A 91 10.37 -0.08 3.72
N ASP A 92 11.61 -0.59 3.77
CA ASP A 92 12.10 -1.44 4.85
C ASP A 92 12.00 -0.73 6.20
N THR A 93 12.50 0.50 6.27
CA THR A 93 12.43 1.35 7.47
C THR A 93 10.98 1.55 7.91
N THR A 94 10.09 1.86 6.97
CA THR A 94 8.66 2.05 7.25
C THR A 94 8.02 0.76 7.77
N ALA A 95 8.32 -0.39 7.17
CA ALA A 95 7.80 -1.68 7.60
C ALA A 95 8.28 -2.06 9.00
N GLU A 96 9.55 -1.80 9.31
CA GLU A 96 10.13 -2.03 10.63
C GLU A 96 9.48 -1.14 11.70
N GLU A 97 9.30 0.15 11.44
CA GLU A 97 8.62 1.07 12.36
C GLU A 97 7.18 0.63 12.65
N ILE A 98 6.43 0.22 11.63
CA ILE A 98 5.05 -0.27 11.78
C ILE A 98 4.99 -1.60 12.53
N ALA A 99 5.92 -2.51 12.25
CA ALA A 99 5.98 -3.80 12.93
C ALA A 99 6.34 -3.66 14.42
N ALA A 100 7.18 -2.67 14.75
CA ALA A 100 7.62 -2.37 16.12
C ALA A 100 6.57 -1.60 16.95
N ASP A 101 5.60 -0.95 16.30
CA ASP A 101 4.62 -0.11 16.98
C ASP A 101 3.48 -0.94 17.62
N PRO A 102 3.34 -0.92 18.97
CA PRO A 102 2.33 -1.70 19.67
C PRO A 102 0.89 -1.30 19.31
N ARG A 103 0.65 -0.09 18.78
CA ARG A 103 -0.69 0.37 18.35
C ARG A 103 -1.23 -0.44 17.16
N TYR A 104 -0.37 -1.16 16.46
CA TYR A 104 -0.70 -2.06 15.35
C TYR A 104 -0.43 -3.53 15.68
N ALA A 105 -0.17 -3.87 16.95
CA ALA A 105 0.04 -5.26 17.38
C ALA A 105 -1.27 -6.04 17.57
N ASP A 106 -2.36 -5.37 17.94
CA ASP A 106 -3.66 -6.00 18.14
C ASP A 106 -4.42 -6.14 16.80
N ASP A 107 -4.60 -7.39 16.39
CA ASP A 107 -5.54 -7.78 15.35
C ASP A 107 -6.94 -7.85 15.94
N GLU A 108 -7.53 -6.69 16.23
CA GLU A 108 -8.96 -6.61 16.48
C GLU A 108 -9.70 -7.23 15.28
N PRO A 109 -10.71 -8.10 15.48
CA PRO A 109 -11.32 -8.82 14.38
C PRO A 109 -11.91 -7.86 13.35
N LEU A 110 -11.26 -7.74 12.19
CA LEU A 110 -11.73 -6.88 11.11
C LEU A 110 -12.92 -7.55 10.40
N GLY A 111 -14.05 -6.84 10.39
CA GLY A 111 -15.26 -7.24 9.70
C GLY A 111 -16.44 -7.51 10.64
N PRO A 112 -17.62 -7.81 10.07
CA PRO A 112 -18.83 -8.04 10.84
C PRO A 112 -18.67 -9.21 11.80
N ASP A 113 -19.03 -8.99 13.07
CA ASP A 113 -19.11 -10.05 14.08
C ASP A 113 -20.11 -11.16 13.68
N GLU A 114 -20.07 -12.30 14.38
CA GLU A 114 -20.99 -13.42 14.11
C GLU A 114 -22.47 -13.02 14.20
N GLY A 115 -22.83 -12.06 15.06
CA GLY A 115 -24.17 -11.50 15.15
C GLY A 115 -24.57 -10.72 13.90
N ALA A 116 -23.68 -9.88 13.37
CA ALA A 116 -23.84 -9.13 12.15
C ALA A 116 -23.94 -10.07 10.94
N ARG A 117 -23.09 -11.11 10.87
CA ARG A 117 -23.17 -12.16 9.85
C ARG A 117 -24.50 -12.90 9.90
N ARG A 118 -25.00 -13.24 11.09
CA ARG A 118 -26.31 -13.88 11.27
C ARG A 118 -27.45 -12.99 10.77
N ARG A 119 -27.48 -11.71 11.17
CA ARG A 119 -28.49 -10.73 10.70
C ARG A 119 -28.46 -10.58 9.18
N PHE A 120 -27.27 -10.53 8.59
CA PHE A 120 -27.12 -10.45 7.13
C PHE A 120 -27.67 -11.69 6.43
N ARG A 121 -27.37 -12.90 6.93
CA ARG A 121 -27.91 -14.17 6.37
C ARG A 121 -29.44 -14.22 6.44
N GLU A 122 -30.03 -13.78 7.56
CA GLU A 122 -31.50 -13.70 7.71
C GLU A 122 -32.12 -12.70 6.73
N PHE A 123 -31.53 -11.52 6.60
CA PHE A 123 -31.94 -10.51 5.62
C PHE A 123 -31.89 -11.05 4.19
N ALA A 124 -30.76 -11.66 3.80
CA ALA A 124 -30.55 -12.23 2.48
C ALA A 124 -31.59 -13.33 2.16
N ARG A 125 -31.85 -14.24 3.10
CA ARG A 125 -32.90 -15.26 2.95
C ARG A 125 -34.29 -14.64 2.70
N LYS A 126 -34.65 -13.59 3.43
CA LYS A 126 -35.96 -12.92 3.30
C LYS A 126 -36.12 -12.16 1.97
N LYS A 127 -35.04 -11.61 1.43
CA LYS A 127 -35.06 -10.77 0.22
C LYS A 127 -34.76 -11.52 -1.08
N LEU A 128 -33.92 -12.56 -1.02
CA LEU A 128 -33.47 -13.33 -2.18
C LEU A 128 -34.14 -14.71 -2.30
N GLY A 129 -34.72 -15.25 -1.23
CA GLY A 129 -35.49 -16.50 -1.26
C GLY A 129 -36.96 -16.33 -1.64
N ARG A 130 -37.33 -15.18 -2.22
CA ARG A 130 -38.71 -14.85 -2.62
C ARG A 130 -38.88 -14.77 -4.16
N THR A 131 -37.94 -15.35 -4.89
CA THR A 131 -38.06 -15.65 -6.32
C THR A 131 -38.31 -17.14 -6.47
#